data_AF-A0A7X7XU52-F1
#
_entry.id   AF-A0A7X7XU52-F1
#
_cell.length_a   1.000
_cell.length_b   1.000
_cell.length_c   1.000
_cell.angle_alpha   90.00
_cell.angle_beta   90.00
_cell.angle_gamma   90.00
#
_symmetry.space_group_name_H-M   'P 1'
#
loop_
_entity.id
_entity.type
_entity.pdbx_description
1 polymer ?
#
loop_
_entity_poly.entity_id
_entity_poly.type
_entity_poly.pdbx_seq_one_letter_code
_entity_poly.pdbx_strand_id
1 'polypeptide(L)'
;MRNISSFIYDIKKEASIKKVLSFILVFLFIFSSLPLKTSESKDYKFLAEINFNIGENSFYINGYKLNFDSNKNIAPIIKNGRTFIPIRSIIESIGGEVIWREKTREVEIKFNKNLIVLIIDKNSAFVNGESKKIDNDEEIKPFILYSRTYIPLRFIIENLDGDIEYNSKDKSIIIKIDRETKEIIDSTGRKVIVPKKIYRIVSLYPMSTIMIFALKSQDRFIGTYSSSLKVMNFENIKKIFLNFENLSDLGSFKDYNPEVLLSCKPDLIVTPHFTNIKKLEEINLPVLLLDHESPENLLKSIDILGDAIDKKEEAKKIINYYNKNKKLVEDKLKGLEKRKVYVAGETITKSYGSDFYQTFMVNIAGGESVTKNIKGGKIEISLEDLLKFDPEYIFIPSYFIGTKEDILNRKELQDVRAVKEKKVYTIPSFLISYDLPSVESILGIFWLSEKINGDILKIDFENEVRDFYKNIFGYNLSDKEIEEILKD
;
A
#
# COMPACT_ATOMS: atom_id res chain seq x y z
N MET A 1 40.22 6.83 -67.07
CA MET A 1 40.91 7.32 -65.86
C MET A 1 39.87 7.88 -64.90
N ARG A 2 39.51 7.12 -63.87
CA ARG A 2 38.50 7.54 -62.86
C ARG A 2 39.12 8.62 -61.98
N ASN A 3 38.37 9.71 -61.80
CA ASN A 3 38.83 10.98 -61.25
C ASN A 3 39.11 10.83 -59.73
N ILE A 4 40.37 11.02 -59.35
CA ILE A 4 40.92 10.82 -57.98
C ILE A 4 40.27 11.76 -56.95
N SER A 5 39.56 12.82 -57.38
CA SER A 5 38.95 13.79 -56.46
C SER A 5 37.71 13.28 -55.73
N SER A 6 36.92 12.35 -56.30
CA SER A 6 35.73 11.83 -55.60
C SER A 6 36.12 10.84 -54.49
N PHE A 7 37.19 10.07 -54.69
CA PHE A 7 37.69 9.10 -53.72
C PHE A 7 38.32 9.77 -52.49
N ILE A 8 38.96 10.93 -52.67
CA ILE A 8 39.55 11.70 -51.56
C ILE A 8 38.46 12.38 -50.70
N TYR A 9 37.32 12.75 -51.30
CA TYR A 9 36.21 13.36 -50.56
C TYR A 9 35.49 12.35 -49.66
N ASP A 10 35.28 11.12 -50.14
CA ASP A 10 34.66 10.04 -49.34
C ASP A 10 35.58 9.54 -48.22
N ILE A 11 36.89 9.43 -48.46
CA ILE A 11 37.87 9.02 -47.42
C ILE A 11 37.97 10.06 -46.30
N LYS A 12 37.90 11.37 -46.61
CA LYS A 12 37.92 12.41 -45.57
C LYS A 12 36.64 12.42 -44.73
N LYS A 13 35.49 12.07 -45.32
CA LYS A 13 34.21 11.97 -44.60
C LYS A 13 34.18 10.72 -43.72
N GLU A 14 34.67 9.57 -44.20
CA GLU A 14 34.80 8.36 -43.38
C GLU A 14 35.82 8.49 -42.24
N ALA A 15 36.97 9.15 -42.48
CA ALA A 15 37.97 9.39 -41.43
C ALA A 15 37.48 10.40 -40.37
N SER A 16 36.67 11.37 -40.76
CA SER A 16 35.96 12.29 -39.87
C SER A 16 34.89 11.56 -39.05
N ILE A 17 34.08 10.72 -39.70
CA ILE A 17 33.02 9.94 -39.05
C ILE A 17 33.59 8.88 -38.10
N LYS A 18 34.70 8.21 -38.44
CA LYS A 18 35.40 7.28 -37.52
C LYS A 18 36.05 8.00 -36.33
N LYS A 19 36.56 9.22 -36.50
CA LYS A 19 37.07 10.02 -35.35
C LYS A 19 35.93 10.51 -34.44
N VAL A 20 34.77 10.87 -35.01
CA VAL A 20 33.59 11.27 -34.24
C VAL A 20 32.94 10.06 -33.54
N LEU A 21 32.84 8.90 -34.20
CA LEU A 21 32.36 7.64 -33.59
C LEU A 21 33.33 7.10 -32.54
N SER A 22 34.65 7.22 -32.74
CA SER A 22 35.64 6.85 -31.72
C SER A 22 35.63 7.79 -30.52
N PHE A 23 35.33 9.09 -30.71
CA PHE A 23 35.13 10.01 -29.59
C PHE A 23 33.83 9.74 -28.85
N ILE A 24 32.75 9.35 -29.55
CA ILE A 24 31.46 8.99 -28.92
C ILE A 24 31.55 7.65 -28.18
N LEU A 25 32.30 6.67 -28.70
CA LEU A 25 32.53 5.39 -28.01
C LEU A 25 33.48 5.51 -26.81
N VAL A 26 34.47 6.41 -26.85
CA VAL A 26 35.32 6.71 -25.68
C VAL A 26 34.56 7.57 -24.65
N PHE A 27 33.65 8.47 -25.07
CA PHE A 27 32.74 9.15 -24.14
C PHE A 27 31.70 8.19 -23.52
N LEU A 28 31.22 7.18 -24.26
CA LEU A 28 30.33 6.14 -23.74
C LEU A 28 31.02 5.20 -22.75
N PHE A 29 32.31 4.91 -22.93
CA PHE A 29 33.07 4.11 -21.96
C PHE A 29 33.50 4.91 -20.71
N ILE A 30 33.82 6.20 -20.85
CA ILE A 30 34.17 7.06 -19.70
C ILE A 30 32.92 7.44 -18.87
N PHE A 31 31.71 7.41 -19.46
CA PHE A 31 30.46 7.53 -18.68
C PHE A 31 29.95 6.21 -18.08
N SER A 32 30.50 5.06 -18.46
CA SER A 32 30.13 3.74 -17.90
C SER A 32 30.91 3.34 -16.63
N SER A 33 31.84 4.18 -16.18
CA SER A 33 32.67 3.94 -14.99
C SER A 33 32.73 5.13 -14.03
N LEU A 34 31.83 6.11 -14.20
CA LEU A 34 31.47 6.96 -13.08
C LEU A 34 30.73 6.06 -12.10
N PRO A 35 31.18 5.89 -10.83
CA PRO A 35 30.31 5.32 -9.83
C PRO A 35 29.02 6.14 -9.92
N LEU A 36 27.87 5.48 -10.05
CA LEU A 36 26.62 6.17 -9.73
C LEU A 36 26.91 6.85 -8.41
N LYS A 37 26.83 8.18 -8.41
CA LYS A 37 26.73 8.92 -7.17
C LYS A 37 25.44 8.39 -6.58
N THR A 38 25.54 7.33 -5.79
CA THR A 38 24.58 7.03 -4.76
C THR A 38 24.50 8.37 -4.05
N SER A 39 23.41 9.08 -4.26
CA SER A 39 22.96 10.07 -3.30
C SER A 39 23.23 9.41 -1.96
N GLU A 40 24.25 9.86 -1.23
CA GLU A 40 24.35 9.56 0.19
C GLU A 40 22.96 9.91 0.68
N SER A 41 22.23 8.90 1.17
CA SER A 41 20.95 9.13 1.79
C SER A 41 21.21 10.24 2.79
N LYS A 42 20.52 11.38 2.64
CA LYS A 42 20.35 12.25 3.80
C LYS A 42 19.69 11.33 4.81
N ASP A 43 20.46 10.82 5.77
CA ASP A 43 20.04 9.76 6.68
C ASP A 43 18.85 10.27 7.46
N TYR A 44 17.66 9.96 6.95
CA TYR A 44 16.43 10.20 7.67
C TYR A 44 16.45 9.23 8.84
N LYS A 45 16.81 9.75 10.01
CA LYS A 45 16.70 9.02 11.25
C LYS A 45 15.22 8.85 11.55
N PHE A 46 14.72 7.64 11.36
CA PHE A 46 13.40 7.24 11.83
C PHE A 46 13.40 7.18 13.35
N LEU A 47 13.36 8.34 13.98
CA LEU A 47 13.40 8.44 15.43
C LEU A 47 12.08 7.91 16.02
N ALA A 48 12.19 6.98 16.95
CA ALA A 48 11.15 6.62 17.87
C ALA A 48 11.28 7.51 19.12
N GLU A 49 10.23 8.26 19.41
CA GLU A 49 10.00 8.84 20.72
C GLU A 49 9.01 7.94 21.47
N ILE A 50 9.50 7.26 22.51
CA ILE A 50 8.74 6.32 23.32
C ILE A 50 8.46 6.94 24.67
N ASN A 51 7.17 7.07 25.02
CA ASN A 51 6.70 7.69 26.24
C ASN A 51 5.88 6.70 27.06
N PHE A 52 6.18 6.57 28.36
CA PHE A 52 5.38 5.76 29.28
C PHE A 52 5.53 6.18 30.74
N ASN A 53 4.58 5.76 31.57
CA ASN A 53 4.61 5.97 33.01
C ASN A 53 4.93 4.66 33.73
N ILE A 54 5.78 4.74 34.75
CA ILE A 54 6.11 3.58 35.58
C ILE A 54 4.85 3.12 36.32
N GLY A 55 4.56 1.82 36.26
CA GLY A 55 3.36 1.20 36.82
C GLY A 55 2.19 1.06 35.85
N GLU A 56 2.30 1.61 34.64
CA GLU A 56 1.28 1.43 33.59
C GLU A 56 1.69 0.37 32.56
N ASN A 57 0.73 -0.45 32.11
CA ASN A 57 0.95 -1.46 31.07
C ASN A 57 0.93 -0.86 29.63
N SER A 58 0.86 0.46 29.47
CA SER A 58 0.85 1.09 28.14
C SER A 58 2.01 2.04 27.93
N PHE A 59 2.42 2.16 26.68
CA PHE A 59 3.39 3.14 26.21
C PHE A 59 2.94 3.70 24.86
N TYR A 60 3.52 4.81 24.46
CA TYR A 60 3.26 5.45 23.17
C TYR A 60 4.57 5.52 22.39
N ILE A 61 4.55 5.11 21.13
CA ILE A 61 5.65 5.31 20.17
C ILE A 61 5.17 6.30 19.10
N ASN A 62 5.78 7.48 19.04
CA ASN A 62 5.36 8.55 18.11
C ASN A 62 3.84 8.84 18.18
N GLY A 63 3.26 8.76 19.38
CA GLY A 63 1.83 8.94 19.65
C GLY A 63 0.95 7.72 19.38
N TYR A 64 1.47 6.63 18.81
CA TYR A 64 0.75 5.36 18.64
C TYR A 64 0.82 4.52 19.93
N LYS A 65 -0.34 4.15 20.48
CA LYS A 65 -0.44 3.44 21.75
C LYS A 65 -0.18 1.94 21.59
N LEU A 66 0.69 1.40 22.43
CA LEU A 66 0.98 -0.04 22.55
C LEU A 66 0.91 -0.44 24.03
N ASN A 67 0.87 -1.76 24.27
CA ASN A 67 0.95 -2.33 25.61
C ASN A 67 2.24 -3.11 25.78
N PHE A 68 2.78 -3.15 27.00
CA PHE A 68 3.92 -4.01 27.34
C PHE A 68 3.55 -5.49 27.26
N ASP A 69 2.33 -5.82 27.68
CA ASP A 69 1.79 -7.17 27.58
C ASP A 69 0.25 -7.18 27.48
N SER A 70 -0.29 -8.30 27.04
CA SER A 70 -1.72 -8.62 27.17
C SER A 70 -2.21 -8.64 28.63
N ASN A 71 -1.37 -9.08 29.57
CA ASN A 71 -1.68 -9.11 31.00
C ASN A 71 -1.42 -7.73 31.62
N LYS A 72 -2.50 -7.11 32.11
CA LYS A 72 -2.53 -5.75 32.69
C LYS A 72 -1.63 -5.53 33.89
N ASN A 73 -1.17 -6.59 34.55
CA ASN A 73 -0.27 -6.50 35.71
C ASN A 73 1.21 -6.37 35.32
N ILE A 74 1.54 -6.54 34.04
CA ILE A 74 2.91 -6.37 33.54
C ILE A 74 3.10 -4.90 33.19
N ALA A 75 3.90 -4.21 33.99
CA ALA A 75 4.24 -2.80 33.80
C ALA A 75 5.71 -2.56 34.17
N PRO A 76 6.33 -1.45 33.73
CA PRO A 76 7.62 -1.01 34.23
C PRO A 76 7.53 -0.76 35.76
N ILE A 77 8.58 -1.13 36.50
CA ILE A 77 8.62 -0.98 37.97
C ILE A 77 9.90 -0.31 38.43
N ILE A 78 9.86 0.28 39.62
CA ILE A 78 11.08 0.69 40.32
C ILE A 78 11.42 -0.39 41.34
N LYS A 79 12.66 -0.88 41.29
CA LYS A 79 13.24 -1.79 42.28
C LYS A 79 14.66 -1.32 42.58
N ASN A 80 15.01 -1.24 43.87
CA ASN A 80 16.34 -0.78 44.33
C ASN A 80 16.76 0.57 43.69
N GLY A 81 15.82 1.51 43.54
CA GLY A 81 16.10 2.83 42.95
C GLY A 81 16.43 2.82 41.45
N ARG A 82 16.16 1.72 40.73
CA ARG A 82 16.30 1.62 39.27
C ARG A 82 15.00 1.20 38.61
N THR A 83 14.79 1.65 37.37
CA THR A 83 13.66 1.23 36.56
C THR A 83 13.96 -0.08 35.86
N PHE A 84 13.06 -1.05 36.04
CA PHE A 84 13.05 -2.33 35.34
C PHE A 84 11.84 -2.43 34.44
N ILE A 85 12.02 -3.04 33.28
CA ILE A 85 10.99 -3.09 32.24
C ILE A 85 10.91 -4.47 31.58
N PRO A 86 9.70 -4.93 31.22
CA PRO A 86 9.52 -6.00 30.24
C PRO A 86 9.90 -5.48 28.85
N ILE A 87 11.19 -5.50 28.52
CA ILE A 87 11.74 -4.72 27.38
C ILE A 87 11.21 -5.15 26.01
N ARG A 88 10.71 -6.39 25.86
CA ARG A 88 10.47 -7.00 24.55
C ARG A 88 9.61 -6.11 23.65
N SER A 89 8.50 -5.61 24.17
CA SER A 89 7.58 -4.76 23.41
C SER A 89 8.25 -3.48 22.92
N ILE A 90 9.16 -2.89 23.70
CA ILE A 90 9.93 -1.70 23.32
C ILE A 90 10.85 -2.02 22.15
N ILE A 91 11.67 -3.07 22.27
CA ILE A 91 12.63 -3.47 21.24
C ILE A 91 11.93 -3.87 19.94
N GLU A 92 10.90 -4.71 20.03
CA GLU A 92 10.15 -5.14 18.85
C GLU A 92 9.39 -3.97 18.21
N SER A 93 8.96 -2.98 19.00
CA SER A 93 8.28 -1.79 18.47
C SER A 93 9.18 -0.90 17.60
N ILE A 94 10.48 -0.91 17.85
CA ILE A 94 11.49 -0.18 17.06
C ILE A 94 12.15 -1.06 15.98
N GLY A 95 11.69 -2.30 15.82
CA GLY A 95 12.13 -3.24 14.78
C GLY A 95 13.21 -4.22 15.19
N GLY A 96 13.71 -4.16 16.44
CA GLY A 96 14.68 -5.11 16.97
C GLY A 96 14.08 -6.46 17.34
N GLU A 97 14.93 -7.37 17.80
CA GLU A 97 14.59 -8.75 18.15
C GLU A 97 14.97 -9.06 19.61
N VAL A 98 14.12 -9.80 20.34
CA VAL A 98 14.43 -10.30 21.69
C VAL A 98 14.24 -11.81 21.79
N ILE A 99 15.35 -12.54 21.95
CA ILE A 99 15.39 -13.99 22.05
C ILE A 99 15.59 -14.40 23.51
N TRP A 100 14.77 -15.35 23.98
CA TRP A 100 14.95 -15.99 25.29
C TRP A 100 15.59 -17.38 25.10
N ARG A 101 16.67 -17.66 25.82
CA ARG A 101 17.35 -18.96 25.83
C ARG A 101 17.17 -19.61 27.20
N GLU A 102 16.23 -20.56 27.26
CA GLU A 102 15.83 -21.19 28.52
C GLU A 102 16.97 -21.92 29.23
N LYS A 103 17.76 -22.72 28.50
CA LYS A 103 18.84 -23.54 29.08
C LYS A 103 19.92 -22.71 29.78
N THR A 104 20.26 -21.56 29.19
CA THR A 104 21.31 -20.66 29.71
C THR A 104 20.74 -19.51 30.53
N ARG A 105 19.41 -19.38 30.58
CA ARG A 105 18.69 -18.26 31.19
C ARG A 105 19.20 -16.91 30.64
N GLU A 106 19.40 -16.86 29.34
CA GLU A 106 19.89 -15.68 28.63
C GLU A 106 18.77 -14.96 27.88
N VAL A 107 18.88 -13.63 27.86
CA VAL A 107 18.03 -12.73 27.10
C VAL A 107 18.94 -12.02 26.11
N GLU A 108 18.73 -12.29 24.83
CA GLU A 108 19.50 -11.72 23.74
C GLU A 108 18.66 -10.65 23.05
N ILE A 109 19.18 -9.43 22.99
CA ILE A 109 18.56 -8.28 22.37
C ILE A 109 19.41 -7.88 21.17
N LYS A 110 18.81 -7.90 19.98
CA LYS A 110 19.45 -7.43 18.75
C LYS A 110 18.73 -6.19 18.27
N PHE A 111 19.52 -5.17 17.96
CA PHE A 111 19.00 -3.94 17.41
C PHE A 111 20.09 -3.22 16.60
N ASN A 112 19.82 -2.97 15.32
CA ASN A 112 20.79 -2.51 14.33
C ASN A 112 22.05 -3.41 14.32
N LYS A 113 23.20 -2.85 14.69
CA LYS A 113 24.48 -3.55 14.80
C LYS A 113 24.78 -4.04 16.22
N ASN A 114 23.93 -3.68 17.19
CA ASN A 114 24.17 -3.91 18.60
C ASN A 114 23.52 -5.23 19.05
N LEU A 115 24.30 -6.00 19.82
CA LEU A 115 23.89 -7.24 20.46
C LEU A 115 24.12 -7.11 21.96
N ILE A 116 23.07 -7.28 22.77
CA ILE A 116 23.16 -7.31 24.24
C ILE A 116 22.66 -8.67 24.72
N VAL A 117 23.50 -9.39 25.47
CA VAL A 117 23.15 -10.66 26.11
C VAL A 117 23.17 -10.47 27.62
N LEU A 118 22.01 -10.61 28.25
CA LEU A 118 21.85 -10.55 29.70
C LEU A 118 21.57 -11.95 30.26
N ILE A 119 22.10 -12.24 31.43
CA ILE A 119 21.84 -13.50 32.15
C ILE A 119 20.99 -13.19 33.38
N ILE A 120 19.92 -13.94 33.60
CA ILE A 120 19.06 -13.78 34.78
C ILE A 120 19.88 -13.94 36.06
N ASP A 121 19.59 -13.09 37.05
CA ASP A 121 20.24 -13.04 38.37
C ASP A 121 21.74 -12.69 38.36
N LYS A 122 22.27 -12.16 37.25
CA LYS A 122 23.66 -11.65 37.17
C LYS A 122 23.70 -10.14 36.90
N ASN A 123 24.60 -9.42 37.59
CA ASN A 123 24.88 -7.99 37.36
C ASN A 123 25.87 -7.74 36.19
N SER A 124 26.04 -8.72 35.31
CA SER A 124 26.92 -8.64 34.14
C SER A 124 26.14 -8.97 32.87
N ALA A 125 26.47 -8.29 31.78
CA ALA A 125 25.94 -8.56 30.44
C ALA A 125 27.07 -8.55 29.41
N PHE A 126 26.86 -9.15 28.24
CA PHE A 126 27.76 -9.04 27.11
C PHE A 126 27.18 -8.04 26.11
N VAL A 127 27.95 -7.01 25.75
CA VAL A 127 27.58 -6.02 24.73
C VAL A 127 28.56 -6.17 23.58
N ASN A 128 28.06 -6.60 22.41
CA ASN A 128 28.87 -6.88 21.23
C ASN A 128 30.04 -7.86 21.52
N GLY A 129 29.80 -8.82 22.42
CA GLY A 129 30.80 -9.82 22.85
C GLY A 129 31.66 -9.40 24.05
N GLU A 130 31.65 -8.12 24.44
CA GLU A 130 32.42 -7.63 25.59
C GLU A 130 31.63 -7.69 26.89
N SER A 131 32.22 -8.25 27.95
CA SER A 131 31.61 -8.29 29.27
C SER A 131 31.56 -6.89 29.90
N LYS A 132 30.37 -6.43 30.26
CA LYS A 132 30.12 -5.15 30.95
C LYS A 132 29.34 -5.36 32.24
N LYS A 133 29.66 -4.56 33.26
CA LYS A 133 28.85 -4.46 34.48
C LYS A 133 27.57 -3.69 34.17
N ILE A 134 26.42 -4.14 34.71
CA ILE A 134 25.11 -3.55 34.43
C ILE A 134 24.89 -2.27 35.25
N ASP A 135 25.26 -2.30 36.53
CA ASP A 135 25.19 -1.17 37.47
C ASP A 135 26.28 -1.33 38.52
N ASN A 136 26.65 -0.27 39.21
CA ASN A 136 27.61 -0.37 40.31
C ASN A 136 27.04 -1.15 41.51
N ASP A 137 25.72 -1.11 41.71
CA ASP A 137 25.00 -1.90 42.71
C ASP A 137 24.74 -3.34 42.22
N GLU A 138 25.28 -4.32 42.94
CA GLU A 138 25.21 -5.76 42.64
C GLU A 138 23.78 -6.32 42.64
N GLU A 139 22.84 -5.67 43.33
CA GLU A 139 21.44 -6.11 43.36
C GLU A 139 20.64 -5.70 42.11
N ILE A 140 21.24 -4.89 41.24
CA ILE A 140 20.64 -4.50 39.95
C ILE A 140 20.94 -5.58 38.91
N LYS A 141 20.07 -6.59 38.86
CA LYS A 141 20.21 -7.74 37.96
C LYS A 141 18.89 -8.04 37.24
N PRO A 142 18.94 -8.53 35.98
CA PRO A 142 17.77 -9.04 35.28
C PRO A 142 17.07 -10.11 36.12
N PHE A 143 15.74 -10.10 36.17
CA PHE A 143 14.96 -11.09 36.91
C PHE A 143 13.70 -11.48 36.15
N ILE A 144 13.04 -12.54 36.61
CA ILE A 144 11.74 -12.97 36.08
C ILE A 144 10.65 -12.60 37.07
N LEU A 145 9.61 -11.94 36.58
CA LEU A 145 8.39 -11.61 37.33
C LEU A 145 7.19 -11.77 36.41
N TYR A 146 6.13 -12.43 36.89
CA TYR A 146 4.93 -12.76 36.09
C TYR A 146 5.26 -13.44 34.74
N SER A 147 6.24 -14.36 34.75
CA SER A 147 6.73 -15.03 33.54
C SER A 147 7.21 -14.07 32.44
N ARG A 148 7.69 -12.88 32.83
CA ARG A 148 8.38 -11.94 31.97
C ARG A 148 9.74 -11.59 32.52
N THR A 149 10.67 -11.39 31.60
CA THR A 149 11.99 -10.87 31.91
C THR A 149 11.90 -9.37 32.16
N TYR A 150 12.32 -8.96 33.34
CA TYR A 150 12.51 -7.57 33.72
C TYR A 150 14.00 -7.23 33.70
N ILE A 151 14.37 -6.19 32.97
CA ILE A 151 15.76 -5.78 32.82
C ILE A 151 15.97 -4.29 33.14
N PRO A 152 17.16 -3.89 33.62
CA PRO A 152 17.48 -2.49 33.91
C PRO A 152 17.40 -1.62 32.66
N LEU A 153 16.40 -0.75 32.58
CA LEU A 153 16.08 -0.01 31.36
C LEU A 153 17.24 0.83 30.83
N ARG A 154 17.87 1.63 31.71
CA ARG A 154 18.94 2.57 31.34
C ARG A 154 20.11 1.87 30.65
N PHE A 155 20.60 0.77 31.24
CA PHE A 155 21.69 -0.02 30.68
C PHE A 155 21.40 -0.47 29.25
N ILE A 156 20.15 -0.85 28.97
CA ILE A 156 19.75 -1.30 27.64
C ILE A 156 19.72 -0.14 26.66
N ILE A 157 19.02 0.95 27.00
CA ILE A 157 18.85 2.08 26.08
C ILE A 157 20.19 2.72 25.74
N GLU A 158 21.08 2.91 26.71
CA GLU A 158 22.41 3.49 26.48
C GLU A 158 23.30 2.58 25.61
N ASN A 159 23.23 1.26 25.76
CA ASN A 159 23.99 0.32 24.90
C ASN A 159 23.31 0.04 23.55
N LEU A 160 22.12 0.61 23.31
CA LEU A 160 21.44 0.60 22.01
C LEU A 160 21.52 1.95 21.30
N ASP A 161 22.41 2.85 21.74
CA ASP A 161 22.60 4.19 21.20
C ASP A 161 21.34 5.07 21.29
N GLY A 162 20.51 4.85 22.31
CA GLY A 162 19.32 5.65 22.61
C GLY A 162 19.53 6.60 23.79
N ASP A 163 18.74 7.68 23.79
CA ASP A 163 18.65 8.62 24.90
C ASP A 163 17.48 8.27 25.82
N ILE A 164 17.65 8.53 27.12
CA ILE A 164 16.62 8.30 28.13
C ILE A 164 16.51 9.47 29.11
N GLU A 165 15.30 9.98 29.24
CA GLU A 165 14.93 11.03 30.20
C GLU A 165 13.90 10.48 31.19
N TYR A 166 14.07 10.80 32.48
CA TYR A 166 13.13 10.42 33.54
C TYR A 166 12.61 11.67 34.26
N ASN A 167 11.29 11.80 34.37
CA ASN A 167 10.65 12.85 35.13
C ASN A 167 10.14 12.30 36.47
N SER A 168 10.71 12.81 37.55
CA SER A 168 10.36 12.35 38.90
C SER A 168 8.98 12.81 39.38
N LYS A 169 8.40 13.86 38.79
CA LYS A 169 7.11 14.43 39.24
C LYS A 169 5.93 13.53 38.91
N ASP A 170 5.93 12.95 37.72
CA ASP A 170 4.84 12.11 37.20
C ASP A 170 5.29 10.67 36.90
N LYS A 171 6.55 10.34 37.21
CA LYS A 171 7.18 9.04 36.95
C LYS A 171 7.14 8.65 35.47
N SER A 172 7.15 9.64 34.57
CA SER A 172 7.24 9.41 33.14
C SER A 172 8.69 9.17 32.68
N ILE A 173 8.83 8.36 31.65
CA ILE A 173 10.07 8.09 30.94
C ILE A 173 9.87 8.42 29.47
N ILE A 174 10.85 9.12 28.90
CA ILE A 174 10.96 9.40 27.47
C ILE A 174 12.22 8.72 26.96
N ILE A 175 12.09 7.89 25.93
CA ILE A 175 13.21 7.29 25.21
C ILE A 175 13.23 7.85 23.79
N LYS A 176 14.39 8.28 23.33
CA LYS A 176 14.61 8.66 21.93
C LYS A 176 15.63 7.69 21.34
N ILE A 177 15.23 6.94 20.33
CA ILE A 177 16.09 5.92 19.72
C ILE A 177 15.76 5.80 18.24
N ASP A 178 16.76 5.56 17.39
CA ASP A 178 16.51 5.28 15.98
C ASP A 178 15.64 4.01 15.84
N ARG A 179 15.03 3.80 14.68
CA ARG A 179 14.30 2.58 14.33
C ARG A 179 15.05 1.80 13.28
N GLU A 180 14.98 0.48 13.37
CA GLU A 180 15.48 -0.34 12.27
C GLU A 180 14.66 -0.08 11.01
N THR A 181 15.34 -0.12 9.87
CA THR A 181 14.74 0.12 8.56
C THR A 181 14.80 -1.12 7.68
N LYS A 182 14.03 -1.09 6.60
CA LYS A 182 14.09 -2.03 5.49
C LYS A 182 13.95 -1.26 4.18
N GLU A 183 14.50 -1.84 3.12
CA GLU A 183 14.34 -1.35 1.76
C GLU A 183 13.11 -1.99 1.12
N ILE A 184 12.29 -1.18 0.47
CA ILE A 184 11.16 -1.60 -0.36
C ILE A 184 11.40 -1.08 -1.78
N ILE A 185 11.16 -1.91 -2.78
CA ILE A 185 11.16 -1.48 -4.19
C ILE A 185 9.72 -1.16 -4.56
N ASP A 186 9.46 0.09 -4.92
CA ASP A 186 8.12 0.53 -5.29
C ASP A 186 7.77 0.16 -6.75
N SER A 187 6.55 0.48 -7.20
CA SER A 187 6.09 0.12 -8.54
C SER A 187 6.84 0.81 -9.68
N THR A 188 7.61 1.86 -9.37
CA THR A 188 8.47 2.56 -10.33
C THR A 188 9.90 2.02 -10.38
N GLY A 189 10.20 1.00 -9.56
CA GLY A 189 11.55 0.44 -9.41
C GLY A 189 12.45 1.26 -8.48
N ARG A 190 11.92 2.26 -7.79
CA ARG A 190 12.67 3.09 -6.85
C ARG A 190 12.82 2.37 -5.52
N LYS A 191 14.01 2.45 -4.95
CA LYS A 191 14.31 1.97 -3.59
C LYS A 191 13.82 3.01 -2.58
N VAL A 192 12.98 2.56 -1.65
CA VAL A 192 12.41 3.38 -0.59
C VAL A 192 12.81 2.75 0.74
N ILE A 193 13.52 3.52 1.57
CA ILE A 193 13.84 3.10 2.94
C ILE A 193 12.66 3.45 3.84
N VAL A 194 12.13 2.47 4.54
CA VAL A 194 11.02 2.62 5.49
C VAL A 194 11.39 2.00 6.83
N PRO A 195 10.78 2.41 7.96
CA PRO A 195 10.92 1.69 9.21
C PRO A 195 10.45 0.24 9.06
N LYS A 196 11.10 -0.71 9.74
CA LYS A 196 10.63 -2.10 9.77
C LYS A 196 9.20 -2.21 10.27
N LYS A 197 8.87 -1.45 11.33
CA LYS A 197 7.51 -1.36 11.88
C LYS A 197 6.89 -0.02 11.48
N ILE A 198 5.76 0.01 10.79
CA ILE A 198 5.08 1.26 10.41
C ILE A 198 3.82 1.43 11.28
N TYR A 199 3.66 2.59 11.92
CA TYR A 199 2.53 2.91 12.82
C TYR A 199 1.62 4.02 12.30
N ARG A 200 2.11 4.84 11.36
CA ARG A 200 1.42 6.03 10.89
C ARG A 200 1.45 6.09 9.36
N ILE A 201 0.34 5.72 8.74
CA ILE A 201 0.18 5.65 7.29
C ILE A 201 -0.72 6.79 6.84
N VAL A 202 -0.29 7.45 5.77
CA VAL A 202 -1.07 8.42 5.02
C VAL A 202 -1.29 7.90 3.61
N SER A 203 -2.48 8.14 3.06
CA SER A 203 -2.79 7.87 1.65
C SER A 203 -3.24 9.15 0.96
N LEU A 204 -2.66 9.44 -0.21
CA LEU A 204 -3.05 10.55 -1.08
C LEU A 204 -3.98 10.10 -2.22
N TYR A 205 -4.47 8.85 -2.18
CA TYR A 205 -5.23 8.26 -3.28
C TYR A 205 -6.27 7.22 -2.82
N PRO A 206 -7.52 7.28 -3.33
CA PRO A 206 -8.59 6.38 -2.91
C PRO A 206 -8.29 4.89 -3.00
N MET A 207 -7.70 4.41 -4.11
CA MET A 207 -7.46 2.97 -4.26
C MET A 207 -6.43 2.46 -3.25
N SER A 208 -5.42 3.28 -2.96
CA SER A 208 -4.42 3.00 -1.93
C SER A 208 -5.06 2.98 -0.54
N THR A 209 -6.04 3.84 -0.28
CA THR A 209 -6.83 3.82 0.96
C THR A 209 -7.61 2.51 1.12
N ILE A 210 -8.35 2.08 0.09
CA ILE A 210 -9.07 0.80 0.11
C ILE A 210 -8.11 -0.39 0.26
N MET A 211 -6.90 -0.30 -0.30
CA MET A 211 -5.86 -1.32 -0.17
C MET A 211 -5.31 -1.42 1.26
N ILE A 212 -5.02 -0.30 1.92
CA ILE A 212 -4.59 -0.26 3.34
C ILE A 212 -5.64 -0.92 4.24
N PHE A 213 -6.91 -0.66 3.94
CA PHE A 213 -8.06 -1.23 4.62
C PHE A 213 -8.19 -2.74 4.41
N ALA A 214 -8.04 -3.22 3.17
CA ALA A 214 -8.03 -4.65 2.86
C ALA A 214 -6.87 -5.40 3.55
N LEU A 215 -5.73 -4.73 3.74
CA LEU A 215 -4.57 -5.27 4.46
C LEU A 215 -4.71 -5.23 6.00
N LYS A 216 -5.87 -4.83 6.53
CA LYS A 216 -6.17 -4.78 7.96
C LYS A 216 -5.20 -3.89 8.73
N SER A 217 -4.89 -2.72 8.17
CA SER A 217 -4.00 -1.70 8.74
C SER A 217 -4.68 -0.33 8.93
N GLN A 218 -6.02 -0.32 9.02
CA GLN A 218 -6.81 0.88 9.28
C GLN A 218 -6.48 1.55 10.62
N ASP A 219 -6.00 0.80 11.62
CA ASP A 219 -5.61 1.29 12.94
C ASP A 219 -4.37 2.20 12.90
N ARG A 220 -3.56 2.06 11.84
CA ARG A 220 -2.36 2.85 11.58
C ARG A 220 -2.63 4.01 10.64
N PHE A 221 -3.84 4.12 10.12
CA PHE A 221 -4.21 5.12 9.14
C PHE A 221 -4.58 6.43 9.83
N ILE A 222 -3.86 7.51 9.52
CA ILE A 222 -3.95 8.77 10.28
C ILE A 222 -4.43 9.96 9.43
N GLY A 223 -4.49 9.79 8.11
CA GLY A 223 -4.91 10.85 7.22
C GLY A 223 -5.16 10.34 5.81
N THR A 224 -6.19 10.91 5.21
CA THR A 224 -6.62 10.61 3.85
C THR A 224 -7.25 11.83 3.25
N TYR A 225 -7.42 11.79 1.94
CA TYR A 225 -8.30 12.68 1.22
C TYR A 225 -9.71 12.75 1.83
N SER A 226 -10.15 13.91 2.36
CA SER A 226 -11.46 14.02 3.04
C SER A 226 -12.59 14.56 2.17
N SER A 227 -12.32 15.28 1.08
CA SER A 227 -13.38 16.03 0.42
C SER A 227 -13.24 16.12 -1.11
N SER A 228 -14.18 15.46 -1.83
CA SER A 228 -14.61 15.70 -3.23
C SER A 228 -14.47 14.63 -4.34
N LEU A 229 -14.09 13.38 -4.05
CA LEU A 229 -14.11 12.32 -5.07
C LEU A 229 -15.41 11.53 -4.99
N LYS A 230 -16.30 11.78 -5.95
CA LYS A 230 -17.60 11.11 -6.17
C LYS A 230 -17.55 9.57 -6.21
N VAL A 231 -16.35 8.98 -6.23
CA VAL A 231 -16.16 7.53 -6.40
C VAL A 231 -16.15 6.75 -5.09
N MET A 232 -15.80 7.38 -3.95
CA MET A 232 -15.80 6.71 -2.64
C MET A 232 -17.13 6.91 -1.91
N ASN A 233 -17.64 5.84 -1.32
CA ASN A 233 -18.81 5.89 -0.45
C ASN A 233 -18.34 6.02 1.01
N PHE A 234 -18.23 7.25 1.47
CA PHE A 234 -17.77 7.57 2.82
C PHE A 234 -18.65 6.97 3.92
N GLU A 235 -19.96 6.90 3.71
CA GLU A 235 -20.87 6.34 4.70
C GLU A 235 -20.61 4.84 4.91
N ASN A 236 -20.40 4.08 3.84
CA ASN A 236 -20.02 2.67 3.95
C ASN A 236 -18.60 2.49 4.50
N ILE A 237 -17.66 3.35 4.13
CA ILE A 237 -16.31 3.36 4.71
C ILE A 237 -16.36 3.55 6.22
N LYS A 238 -17.16 4.49 6.75
CA LYS A 238 -17.30 4.72 8.21
C LYS A 238 -17.84 3.50 8.96
N LYS A 239 -18.72 2.70 8.32
CA LYS A 239 -19.24 1.46 8.92
C LYS A 239 -18.16 0.39 9.11
N ILE A 240 -17.20 0.31 8.19
CA ILE A 240 -16.07 -0.62 8.32
C ILE A 240 -14.94 0.00 9.19
N PHE A 241 -14.75 1.32 9.12
CA PHE A 241 -13.66 2.04 9.76
C PHE A 241 -14.17 3.09 10.74
N LEU A 242 -14.39 2.66 11.99
CA LEU A 242 -14.99 3.49 13.05
C LEU A 242 -14.25 4.81 13.33
N ASN A 243 -12.94 4.88 13.04
CA ASN A 243 -12.12 6.08 13.28
C ASN A 243 -11.95 6.97 12.05
N PHE A 244 -12.69 6.72 10.96
CA PHE A 244 -12.51 7.45 9.70
C PHE A 244 -12.76 8.97 9.83
N GLU A 245 -13.67 9.39 10.71
CA GLU A 245 -13.99 10.80 10.92
C GLU A 245 -12.88 11.60 11.61
N ASN A 246 -11.95 10.90 12.28
CA ASN A 246 -10.82 11.53 12.97
C ASN A 246 -9.58 11.70 12.07
N LEU A 247 -9.68 11.33 10.79
CA LEU A 247 -8.57 11.42 9.84
C LEU A 247 -8.35 12.86 9.41
N SER A 248 -7.08 13.26 9.33
CA SER A 248 -6.71 14.57 8.77
C SER A 248 -6.99 14.61 7.27
N ASP A 249 -7.57 15.71 6.77
CA ASP A 249 -7.66 15.97 5.32
C ASP A 249 -6.31 16.46 4.79
N LEU A 250 -5.77 15.75 3.82
CA LEU A 250 -4.43 15.99 3.29
C LEU A 250 -4.44 16.56 1.87
N GLY A 251 -5.63 16.77 1.29
CA GLY A 251 -5.76 17.04 -0.13
C GLY A 251 -5.51 15.77 -0.96
N SER A 252 -5.07 15.94 -2.21
CA SER A 252 -4.92 14.84 -3.18
C SER A 252 -3.49 14.69 -3.67
N PHE A 253 -3.18 13.60 -4.35
CA PHE A 253 -1.89 13.42 -5.03
C PHE A 253 -1.52 14.55 -6.02
N LYS A 254 -2.50 15.34 -6.51
CA LYS A 254 -2.25 16.51 -7.37
C LYS A 254 -2.04 17.80 -6.58
N ASP A 255 -2.72 17.93 -5.45
CA ASP A 255 -2.82 19.15 -4.66
C ASP A 255 -2.89 18.77 -3.18
N TYR A 256 -1.74 18.38 -2.64
CA TYR A 256 -1.55 18.03 -1.23
C TYR A 256 -0.88 19.18 -0.50
N ASN A 257 -1.16 19.32 0.80
CA ASN A 257 -0.49 20.28 1.67
C ASN A 257 0.70 19.62 2.40
N PRO A 258 1.97 19.95 2.06
CA PRO A 258 3.13 19.37 2.71
C PRO A 258 3.23 19.68 4.22
N GLU A 259 2.74 20.82 4.68
CA GLU A 259 2.81 21.21 6.10
C GLU A 259 1.83 20.38 6.94
N VAL A 260 0.62 20.15 6.43
CA VAL A 260 -0.37 19.27 7.08
C VAL A 260 0.12 17.81 7.06
N LEU A 261 0.75 17.38 5.95
CA LEU A 261 1.40 16.07 5.89
C LEU A 261 2.50 15.92 6.95
N LEU A 262 3.35 16.93 7.13
CA LEU A 262 4.41 16.92 8.14
C LEU A 262 3.85 16.93 9.57
N SER A 263 2.79 17.71 9.83
CA SER A 263 2.17 17.77 11.16
C SER A 263 1.54 16.43 11.56
N CYS A 264 1.11 15.63 10.57
CA CYS A 264 0.64 14.27 10.77
C CYS A 264 1.75 13.30 11.19
N LYS A 265 3.03 13.66 11.02
CA LYS A 265 4.20 12.79 11.33
C LYS A 265 4.05 11.36 10.77
N PRO A 266 3.83 11.19 9.45
CA PRO A 266 3.67 9.87 8.86
C PRO A 266 4.98 9.09 8.86
N ASP A 267 4.89 7.79 9.11
CA ASP A 267 5.97 6.84 8.86
C ASP A 267 6.05 6.47 7.37
N LEU A 268 4.91 6.54 6.66
CA LEU A 268 4.80 6.18 5.25
C LEU A 268 3.67 6.96 4.57
N ILE A 269 3.97 7.52 3.39
CA ILE A 269 2.99 8.08 2.47
C ILE A 269 2.79 7.09 1.32
N VAL A 270 1.55 6.76 0.99
CA VAL A 270 1.19 5.91 -0.15
C VAL A 270 0.44 6.75 -1.20
N THR A 271 0.85 6.67 -2.45
CA THR A 271 0.31 7.50 -3.54
C THR A 271 0.51 6.81 -4.90
N PRO A 272 -0.24 7.15 -5.97
CA PRO A 272 -0.10 6.51 -7.27
C PRO A 272 1.24 6.82 -7.92
N HIS A 273 1.69 5.91 -8.78
CA HIS A 273 3.01 5.94 -9.43
C HIS A 273 3.33 7.23 -10.22
N PHE A 274 2.31 7.92 -10.73
CA PHE A 274 2.47 9.18 -11.48
C PHE A 274 2.50 10.44 -10.58
N THR A 275 2.50 10.29 -9.25
CA THR A 275 2.56 11.43 -8.33
C THR A 275 3.90 12.16 -8.45
N ASN A 276 3.87 13.50 -8.50
CA ASN A 276 5.10 14.29 -8.38
C ASN A 276 5.52 14.38 -6.91
N ILE A 277 6.56 13.63 -6.55
CA ILE A 277 7.02 13.47 -5.17
C ILE A 277 8.22 14.34 -4.80
N LYS A 278 8.73 15.20 -5.69
CA LYS A 278 9.96 15.99 -5.44
C LYS A 278 9.91 16.74 -4.10
N LYS A 279 8.78 17.41 -3.81
CA LYS A 279 8.58 18.14 -2.55
C LYS A 279 8.59 17.22 -1.32
N LEU A 280 8.07 16.01 -1.44
CA LEU A 280 8.02 15.02 -0.35
C LEU A 280 9.38 14.39 -0.09
N GLU A 281 10.16 14.17 -1.14
CA GLU A 281 11.55 13.70 -1.05
C GLU A 281 12.47 14.78 -0.45
N GLU A 282 12.27 16.05 -0.79
CA GLU A 282 13.04 17.18 -0.20
C GLU A 282 12.88 17.30 1.32
N ILE A 283 11.70 16.92 1.86
CA ILE A 283 11.40 16.90 3.30
C ILE A 283 11.63 15.51 3.94
N ASN A 284 12.28 14.60 3.21
CA ASN A 284 12.69 13.25 3.64
C ASN A 284 11.56 12.35 4.18
N LEU A 285 10.32 12.51 3.72
CA LEU A 285 9.26 11.56 4.08
C LEU A 285 9.30 10.32 3.18
N PRO A 286 9.17 9.10 3.71
CA PRO A 286 9.08 7.91 2.86
C PRO A 286 7.80 7.93 2.05
N VAL A 287 7.95 7.91 0.73
CA VAL A 287 6.82 7.83 -0.20
C VAL A 287 6.89 6.52 -0.93
N LEU A 288 5.79 5.77 -0.96
CA LEU A 288 5.64 4.54 -1.72
C LEU A 288 4.73 4.80 -2.92
N LEU A 289 5.30 4.67 -4.12
CA LEU A 289 4.60 4.83 -5.38
C LEU A 289 4.02 3.49 -5.83
N LEU A 290 2.69 3.42 -5.93
CA LEU A 290 1.96 2.22 -6.32
C LEU A 290 1.33 2.37 -7.71
N ASP A 291 1.51 1.36 -8.55
CA ASP A 291 0.82 1.25 -9.84
C ASP A 291 -0.26 0.18 -9.73
N HIS A 292 -1.51 0.57 -9.89
CA HIS A 292 -2.66 -0.32 -9.91
C HIS A 292 -3.44 -0.23 -11.23
N GLU A 293 -2.89 0.36 -12.29
CA GLU A 293 -3.63 0.65 -13.53
C GLU A 293 -3.97 -0.59 -14.39
N SER A 294 -3.47 -1.77 -14.00
CA SER A 294 -3.85 -3.07 -14.54
C SER A 294 -4.08 -4.09 -13.42
N PRO A 295 -4.84 -5.17 -13.65
CA PRO A 295 -4.98 -6.26 -12.69
C PRO A 295 -3.64 -6.77 -12.15
N GLU A 296 -2.66 -6.98 -13.02
CA GLU A 296 -1.34 -7.47 -12.66
C GLU A 296 -0.57 -6.46 -11.78
N ASN A 297 -0.64 -5.17 -12.11
CA ASN A 297 0.03 -4.13 -11.32
C ASN A 297 -0.68 -3.90 -9.98
N LEU A 298 -2.02 -3.98 -9.93
CA LEU A 298 -2.78 -3.96 -8.67
C LEU A 298 -2.29 -5.05 -7.71
N LEU A 299 -2.12 -6.29 -8.20
CA LEU A 299 -1.63 -7.40 -7.38
C LEU A 299 -0.19 -7.18 -6.89
N LYS A 300 0.69 -6.63 -7.74
CA LYS A 300 2.05 -6.23 -7.32
C LYS A 300 2.01 -5.14 -6.26
N SER A 301 1.16 -4.14 -6.42
CA SER A 301 0.99 -3.06 -5.44
C SER A 301 0.49 -3.56 -4.09
N ILE A 302 -0.41 -4.55 -4.08
CA ILE A 302 -0.86 -5.23 -2.85
C ILE A 302 0.31 -5.94 -2.17
N ASP A 303 1.16 -6.64 -2.92
CA ASP A 303 2.35 -7.32 -2.38
C ASP A 303 3.39 -6.33 -1.84
N ILE A 304 3.71 -5.29 -2.61
CA ILE A 304 4.65 -4.23 -2.21
C ILE A 304 4.19 -3.53 -0.94
N LEU A 305 2.91 -3.11 -0.89
CA LEU A 305 2.36 -2.46 0.29
C LEU A 305 2.32 -3.44 1.47
N GLY A 306 1.89 -4.69 1.22
CA GLY A 306 1.90 -5.78 2.20
C GLY A 306 3.28 -6.03 2.81
N ASP A 307 4.35 -5.98 2.02
CA ASP A 307 5.72 -6.01 2.54
C ASP A 307 6.00 -4.79 3.41
N ALA A 308 5.78 -3.58 2.88
CA ALA A 308 6.09 -2.33 3.55
C ALA A 308 5.49 -2.26 4.97
N ILE A 309 4.21 -2.62 5.12
CA ILE A 309 3.47 -2.46 6.40
C ILE A 309 3.41 -3.72 7.29
N ASP A 310 4.23 -4.74 7.00
CA ASP A 310 4.26 -6.04 7.70
C ASP A 310 2.94 -6.82 7.65
N LYS A 311 2.33 -6.88 6.46
CA LYS A 311 1.05 -7.54 6.14
C LYS A 311 1.14 -8.49 4.94
N LYS A 312 2.30 -9.15 4.77
CA LYS A 312 2.53 -10.09 3.65
C LYS A 312 1.52 -11.23 3.59
N GLU A 313 1.09 -11.75 4.74
CA GLU A 313 0.14 -12.86 4.78
C GLU A 313 -1.28 -12.42 4.38
N GLU A 314 -1.71 -11.23 4.80
CA GLU A 314 -2.94 -10.60 4.31
C GLU A 314 -2.88 -10.32 2.80
N ALA A 315 -1.76 -9.76 2.31
CA ALA A 315 -1.55 -9.50 0.89
C ALA A 315 -1.65 -10.78 0.06
N LYS A 316 -0.99 -11.86 0.48
CA LYS A 316 -1.08 -13.18 -0.18
C LYS A 316 -2.51 -13.71 -0.22
N LYS A 317 -3.30 -13.54 0.84
CA LYS A 317 -4.72 -13.97 0.87
C LYS A 317 -5.53 -13.25 -0.21
N ILE A 318 -5.38 -11.92 -0.30
CA ILE A 318 -6.04 -11.09 -1.31
C ILE A 318 -5.62 -11.52 -2.73
N ILE A 319 -4.31 -11.64 -2.96
CA ILE A 319 -3.75 -12.00 -4.27
C ILE A 319 -4.21 -13.39 -4.71
N ASN A 320 -4.20 -14.37 -3.80
CA ASN A 320 -4.65 -15.73 -4.09
C ASN A 320 -6.14 -15.76 -4.41
N TYR A 321 -6.95 -15.03 -3.66
CA TYR A 321 -8.38 -14.91 -3.93
C TYR A 321 -8.65 -14.31 -5.31
N TYR A 322 -7.99 -13.18 -5.63
CA TYR A 322 -8.11 -12.52 -6.94
C TYR A 322 -7.71 -13.46 -8.08
N ASN A 323 -6.54 -14.09 -8.00
CA ASN A 323 -6.02 -14.97 -9.05
C ASN A 323 -6.88 -16.22 -9.23
N LYS A 324 -7.36 -16.83 -8.13
CA LYS A 324 -8.25 -17.98 -8.18
C LYS A 324 -9.53 -17.62 -8.94
N ASN A 325 -10.13 -16.49 -8.59
CA ASN A 325 -11.39 -16.04 -9.18
C ASN A 325 -11.21 -15.61 -10.64
N LYS A 326 -10.17 -14.82 -10.95
CA LYS A 326 -9.79 -14.48 -12.34
C LYS A 326 -9.64 -15.74 -13.20
N LYS A 327 -8.88 -16.73 -12.71
CA LYS A 327 -8.65 -17.99 -13.40
C LYS A 327 -9.91 -18.81 -13.61
N LEU A 328 -10.82 -18.84 -12.63
CA LEU A 328 -12.11 -19.53 -12.77
C LEU A 328 -12.91 -19.00 -13.96
N VAL A 329 -13.00 -17.68 -14.09
CA VAL A 329 -13.69 -17.02 -15.21
C VAL A 329 -12.99 -17.33 -16.54
N GLU A 330 -11.67 -17.12 -16.59
CA GLU A 330 -10.88 -17.35 -17.82
C GLU A 330 -10.98 -18.80 -18.31
N ASP A 331 -10.88 -19.78 -17.40
CA ASP A 331 -10.95 -21.20 -17.76
C ASP A 331 -12.35 -21.60 -18.24
N LYS A 332 -13.41 -21.03 -17.66
CA LYS A 332 -14.81 -21.31 -18.03
C LYS A 332 -15.21 -20.70 -19.36
N LEU A 333 -14.64 -19.55 -19.72
CA LEU A 333 -15.00 -18.79 -20.92
C LEU A 333 -13.99 -18.99 -22.08
N LYS A 334 -12.98 -19.85 -21.87
CA LYS A 334 -11.94 -20.12 -22.85
C LYS A 334 -12.52 -20.67 -24.15
N GLY A 335 -12.19 -19.99 -25.26
CA GLY A 335 -12.57 -20.42 -26.61
C GLY A 335 -14.01 -20.07 -27.02
N LEU A 336 -14.76 -19.39 -26.15
CA LEU A 336 -16.09 -18.88 -26.50
C LEU A 336 -15.99 -17.60 -27.32
N GLU A 337 -17.00 -17.37 -28.16
CA GLU A 337 -17.15 -16.10 -28.87
C GLU A 337 -17.42 -14.98 -27.87
N LYS A 338 -16.69 -13.87 -28.00
CA LYS A 338 -16.78 -12.74 -27.08
C LYS A 338 -17.90 -11.81 -27.51
N ARG A 339 -18.75 -11.44 -26.55
CA ARG A 339 -19.85 -10.48 -26.78
C ARG A 339 -19.31 -9.05 -26.78
N LYS A 340 -19.86 -8.19 -27.64
CA LYS A 340 -19.44 -6.78 -27.75
C LYS A 340 -19.94 -5.98 -26.57
N VAL A 341 -19.03 -5.32 -25.87
CA VAL A 341 -19.31 -4.55 -24.65
C VAL A 341 -18.87 -3.11 -24.82
N TYR A 342 -19.73 -2.17 -24.42
CA TYR A 342 -19.36 -0.77 -24.23
C TYR A 342 -19.38 -0.44 -22.74
N VAL A 343 -18.28 0.11 -22.23
CA VAL A 343 -18.21 0.63 -20.87
C VAL A 343 -18.18 2.15 -20.93
N ALA A 344 -19.22 2.78 -20.41
CA ALA A 344 -19.31 4.23 -20.34
C ALA A 344 -18.43 4.78 -19.20
N GLY A 345 -18.01 6.04 -19.33
CA GLY A 345 -17.39 6.82 -18.27
C GLY A 345 -18.45 7.59 -17.47
N GLU A 346 -18.16 8.83 -17.10
CA GLU A 346 -19.10 9.71 -16.38
C GLU A 346 -20.36 10.07 -17.19
N THR A 347 -20.30 9.94 -18.51
CA THR A 347 -21.42 10.17 -19.44
C THR A 347 -21.38 9.10 -20.53
N ILE A 348 -22.48 8.92 -21.26
CA ILE A 348 -22.57 7.89 -22.31
C ILE A 348 -21.57 8.10 -23.45
N THR A 349 -21.11 9.34 -23.67
CA THR A 349 -20.11 9.69 -24.70
C THR A 349 -18.67 9.59 -24.19
N LYS A 350 -18.45 9.34 -22.90
CA LYS A 350 -17.11 9.06 -22.37
C LYS A 350 -16.94 7.55 -22.29
N SER A 351 -15.73 7.06 -22.59
CA SER A 351 -15.38 5.64 -22.45
C SER A 351 -13.89 5.49 -22.13
N TYR A 352 -13.39 4.26 -22.22
CA TYR A 352 -12.04 3.88 -21.83
C TYR A 352 -11.29 3.24 -23.00
N GLY A 353 -10.02 3.62 -23.16
CA GLY A 353 -9.13 3.01 -24.14
C GLY A 353 -8.73 1.57 -23.80
N SER A 354 -7.97 0.97 -24.71
CA SER A 354 -7.48 -0.41 -24.64
C SER A 354 -6.54 -0.72 -23.47
N ASP A 355 -5.89 0.31 -22.93
CA ASP A 355 -4.92 0.28 -21.83
C ASP A 355 -5.52 0.65 -20.47
N PHE A 356 -6.83 0.84 -20.39
CA PHE A 356 -7.53 1.17 -19.14
C PHE A 356 -8.06 -0.06 -18.40
N TYR A 357 -8.12 0.04 -17.08
CA TYR A 357 -8.55 -1.00 -16.16
C TYR A 357 -9.88 -1.66 -16.56
N GLN A 358 -10.88 -0.86 -16.94
CA GLN A 358 -12.20 -1.32 -17.36
C GLN A 358 -12.14 -2.23 -18.60
N THR A 359 -11.24 -1.93 -19.55
CA THR A 359 -11.06 -2.77 -20.75
C THR A 359 -10.44 -4.11 -20.39
N PHE A 360 -9.49 -4.16 -19.44
CA PHE A 360 -8.96 -5.42 -18.91
C PHE A 360 -10.06 -6.23 -18.23
N MET A 361 -10.91 -5.60 -17.42
CA MET A 361 -12.02 -6.28 -16.76
C MET A 361 -12.99 -6.92 -17.76
N VAL A 362 -13.40 -6.18 -18.80
CA VAL A 362 -14.27 -6.71 -19.87
C VAL A 362 -13.64 -7.93 -20.54
N ASN A 363 -12.34 -7.85 -20.85
CA ASN A 363 -11.63 -8.95 -21.51
C ASN A 363 -11.54 -10.21 -20.62
N ILE A 364 -11.29 -10.03 -19.32
CA ILE A 364 -11.28 -11.14 -18.35
C ILE A 364 -12.68 -11.73 -18.22
N ALA A 365 -13.72 -10.88 -18.19
CA ALA A 365 -15.12 -11.28 -18.07
C ALA A 365 -15.71 -11.97 -19.31
N GLY A 366 -14.88 -12.30 -20.31
CA GLY A 366 -15.30 -12.96 -21.56
C GLY A 366 -16.01 -12.04 -22.56
N GLY A 367 -15.99 -10.72 -22.31
CA GLY A 367 -16.44 -9.72 -23.28
C GLY A 367 -15.32 -9.26 -24.21
N GLU A 368 -15.71 -8.46 -25.18
CA GLU A 368 -14.80 -7.69 -26.03
C GLU A 368 -15.22 -6.23 -26.02
N SER A 369 -14.35 -5.36 -25.52
CA SER A 369 -14.62 -3.92 -25.54
C SER A 369 -14.69 -3.42 -26.98
N VAL A 370 -15.75 -2.69 -27.33
CA VAL A 370 -15.88 -2.06 -28.66
C VAL A 370 -14.82 -0.98 -28.91
N THR A 371 -14.18 -0.48 -27.84
CA THR A 371 -13.10 0.51 -27.89
C THR A 371 -11.70 -0.11 -27.84
N LYS A 372 -11.57 -1.45 -27.94
CA LYS A 372 -10.29 -2.19 -27.79
C LYS A 372 -9.14 -1.76 -28.72
N ASN A 373 -9.44 -1.03 -29.81
CA ASN A 373 -8.45 -0.56 -30.78
C ASN A 373 -8.04 0.91 -30.56
N ILE A 374 -8.66 1.60 -29.60
CA ILE A 374 -8.36 2.99 -29.28
C ILE A 374 -7.35 2.97 -28.12
N LYS A 375 -6.18 3.56 -28.33
CA LYS A 375 -5.15 3.69 -27.29
C LYS A 375 -5.29 4.99 -26.52
N GLY A 376 -5.05 4.94 -25.22
CA GLY A 376 -4.86 6.11 -24.37
C GLY A 376 -6.16 6.66 -23.79
N GLY A 377 -6.14 6.85 -22.46
CA GLY A 377 -7.00 7.77 -21.74
C GLY A 377 -8.48 7.40 -21.56
N LYS A 378 -9.17 8.27 -20.80
CA LYS A 378 -10.61 8.49 -20.95
C LYS A 378 -10.83 9.09 -22.34
N ILE A 379 -11.63 8.42 -23.17
CA ILE A 379 -11.86 8.78 -24.58
C ILE A 379 -13.27 9.33 -24.76
N GLU A 380 -13.45 10.20 -25.77
CA GLU A 380 -14.75 10.67 -26.21
C GLU A 380 -15.24 9.82 -27.39
N ILE A 381 -16.48 9.34 -27.31
CA ILE A 381 -17.16 8.49 -28.28
C ILE A 381 -18.44 9.22 -28.69
N SER A 382 -18.57 9.48 -29.99
CA SER A 382 -19.79 10.06 -30.52
C SER A 382 -20.95 9.07 -30.46
N LEU A 383 -22.20 9.55 -30.42
CA LEU A 383 -23.38 8.66 -30.47
C LEU A 383 -23.43 7.90 -31.80
N GLU A 384 -22.92 8.49 -32.89
CA GLU A 384 -22.81 7.84 -34.19
C GLU A 384 -21.83 6.66 -34.16
N ASP A 385 -20.68 6.83 -33.50
CA ASP A 385 -19.73 5.73 -33.32
C ASP A 385 -20.31 4.65 -32.41
N LEU A 386 -21.05 5.01 -31.36
CA LEU A 386 -21.73 4.03 -30.51
C LEU A 386 -22.77 3.20 -31.30
N LEU A 387 -23.50 3.84 -32.23
CA LEU A 387 -24.39 3.15 -33.17
C LEU A 387 -23.62 2.22 -34.11
N LYS A 388 -22.46 2.65 -34.63
CA LYS A 388 -21.60 1.82 -35.51
C LYS A 388 -20.96 0.65 -34.79
N PHE A 389 -20.55 0.85 -33.53
CA PHE A 389 -20.01 -0.21 -32.70
C PHE A 389 -21.05 -1.31 -32.43
N ASP A 390 -22.32 -0.91 -32.30
CA ASP A 390 -23.48 -1.76 -32.02
C ASP A 390 -23.19 -2.76 -30.88
N PRO A 391 -22.88 -2.27 -29.66
CA PRO A 391 -22.60 -3.15 -28.52
C PRO A 391 -23.83 -3.98 -28.13
N GLU A 392 -23.59 -5.20 -27.69
CA GLU A 392 -24.61 -6.08 -27.11
C GLU A 392 -24.92 -5.71 -25.66
N TYR A 393 -23.94 -5.14 -24.96
CA TYR A 393 -24.06 -4.73 -23.56
C TYR A 393 -23.49 -3.32 -23.37
N ILE A 394 -24.17 -2.51 -22.56
CA ILE A 394 -23.66 -1.24 -22.05
C ILE A 394 -23.55 -1.34 -20.54
N PHE A 395 -22.37 -1.03 -20.00
CA PHE A 395 -22.15 -0.90 -18.56
C PHE A 395 -21.84 0.55 -18.22
N ILE A 396 -22.53 1.09 -17.21
CA ILE A 396 -22.28 2.43 -16.68
C ILE A 396 -21.74 2.35 -15.26
N PRO A 397 -20.79 3.20 -14.85
CA PRO A 397 -20.28 3.20 -13.48
C PRO A 397 -21.32 3.73 -12.49
N SER A 398 -21.16 3.44 -11.19
CA SER A 398 -22.06 3.98 -10.16
C SER A 398 -22.01 5.51 -10.02
N TYR A 399 -20.94 6.13 -10.53
CA TYR A 399 -20.75 7.59 -10.59
C TYR A 399 -21.17 8.22 -11.93
N PHE A 400 -21.94 7.49 -12.76
CA PHE A 400 -22.49 8.01 -14.01
C PHE A 400 -23.40 9.23 -13.77
N ILE A 401 -23.33 10.22 -14.65
CA ILE A 401 -24.19 11.40 -14.62
C ILE A 401 -25.47 11.08 -15.41
N GLY A 402 -26.51 10.71 -14.66
CA GLY A 402 -27.79 10.23 -15.19
C GLY A 402 -28.11 8.83 -14.68
N THR A 403 -28.97 8.12 -15.39
CA THR A 403 -29.43 6.76 -15.04
C THR A 403 -29.39 5.86 -16.26
N LYS A 404 -29.53 4.54 -16.06
CA LYS A 404 -29.72 3.62 -17.17
C LYS A 404 -31.03 3.90 -17.92
N GLU A 405 -32.07 4.36 -17.22
CA GLU A 405 -33.35 4.76 -17.83
C GLU A 405 -33.17 5.93 -18.80
N ASP A 406 -32.28 6.89 -18.49
CA ASP A 406 -31.97 7.99 -19.41
C ASP A 406 -31.35 7.47 -20.72
N ILE A 407 -30.50 6.44 -20.65
CA ILE A 407 -29.91 5.80 -21.83
C ILE A 407 -30.98 5.02 -22.61
N LEU A 408 -31.79 4.22 -21.90
CA LEU A 408 -32.84 3.40 -22.49
C LEU A 408 -33.92 4.24 -23.20
N ASN A 409 -34.18 5.46 -22.73
CA ASN A 409 -35.16 6.37 -23.32
C ASN A 409 -34.56 7.36 -24.32
N ARG A 410 -33.24 7.34 -24.53
CA ARG A 410 -32.56 8.28 -25.43
C ARG A 410 -32.85 7.95 -26.89
N LYS A 411 -33.48 8.89 -27.62
CA LYS A 411 -33.95 8.69 -28.99
C LYS A 411 -32.81 8.30 -29.95
N GLU A 412 -31.65 8.90 -29.78
CA GLU A 412 -30.48 8.69 -30.62
C GLU A 412 -29.85 7.30 -30.46
N LEU A 413 -30.19 6.57 -29.39
CA LEU A 413 -29.61 5.26 -29.08
C LEU A 413 -30.59 4.10 -29.27
N GLN A 414 -31.80 4.36 -29.75
CA GLN A 414 -32.84 3.33 -29.89
C GLN A 414 -32.46 2.22 -30.87
N ASP A 415 -31.54 2.47 -31.79
CA ASP A 415 -31.05 1.46 -32.74
C ASP A 415 -29.88 0.63 -32.22
N VAL A 416 -29.25 1.03 -31.10
CA VAL A 416 -28.17 0.27 -30.47
C VAL A 416 -28.74 -1.02 -29.87
N ARG A 417 -28.14 -2.18 -30.19
CA ARG A 417 -28.61 -3.49 -29.73
C ARG A 417 -28.76 -3.59 -28.22
N ALA A 418 -27.79 -3.14 -27.44
CA ALA A 418 -27.88 -3.10 -25.97
C ALA A 418 -29.11 -2.34 -25.46
N VAL A 419 -29.51 -1.25 -26.13
CA VAL A 419 -30.70 -0.46 -25.74
C VAL A 419 -31.98 -1.19 -26.13
N LYS A 420 -32.06 -1.70 -27.37
CA LYS A 420 -33.22 -2.50 -27.85
C LYS A 420 -33.51 -3.71 -26.96
N GLU A 421 -32.45 -4.40 -26.55
CA GLU A 421 -32.52 -5.60 -25.72
C GLU A 421 -32.54 -5.29 -24.21
N LYS A 422 -32.51 -4.01 -23.83
CA LYS A 422 -32.48 -3.54 -22.43
C LYS A 422 -31.32 -4.12 -21.61
N LYS A 423 -30.17 -4.33 -22.27
CA LYS A 423 -28.89 -4.78 -21.70
C LYS A 423 -28.00 -3.58 -21.33
N VAL A 424 -28.57 -2.64 -20.59
CA VAL A 424 -27.87 -1.48 -20.02
C VAL A 424 -27.87 -1.65 -18.51
N TYR A 425 -26.68 -1.77 -17.91
CA TYR A 425 -26.53 -2.12 -16.50
C TYR A 425 -25.64 -1.14 -15.74
N THR A 426 -25.96 -0.90 -14.48
CA THR A 426 -25.16 -0.10 -13.55
C THR A 426 -24.17 -0.99 -12.81
N ILE A 427 -22.87 -0.68 -12.89
CA ILE A 427 -21.82 -1.42 -12.20
C ILE A 427 -21.99 -1.22 -10.68
N PRO A 428 -22.00 -2.31 -9.88
CA PRO A 428 -22.13 -2.23 -8.44
C PRO A 428 -21.02 -1.42 -7.76
N SER A 429 -21.34 -0.94 -6.56
CA SER A 429 -20.38 -0.25 -5.69
C SER A 429 -20.73 -0.44 -4.22
N PHE A 430 -19.71 -0.49 -3.36
CA PHE A 430 -19.93 -0.45 -1.92
C PHE A 430 -18.98 0.51 -1.19
N LEU A 431 -17.66 0.28 -1.17
CA LEU A 431 -16.69 1.28 -0.71
C LEU A 431 -16.27 2.18 -1.86
N ILE A 432 -16.07 1.58 -3.03
CA ILE A 432 -15.83 2.24 -4.28
C ILE A 432 -16.53 1.51 -5.42
N SER A 433 -16.69 2.16 -6.58
CA SER A 433 -17.23 1.51 -7.78
C SER A 433 -16.34 0.35 -8.23
N TYR A 434 -16.95 -0.81 -8.54
CA TYR A 434 -16.19 -2.03 -8.83
C TYR A 434 -15.47 -2.01 -10.18
N ASP A 435 -15.67 -0.99 -11.02
CA ASP A 435 -14.93 -0.77 -12.27
C ASP A 435 -13.55 -0.11 -12.06
N LEU A 436 -13.28 0.35 -10.84
CA LEU A 436 -12.05 1.06 -10.51
C LEU A 436 -10.95 0.09 -10.07
N PRO A 437 -9.65 0.46 -10.22
CA PRO A 437 -8.52 -0.40 -9.88
C PRO A 437 -8.30 -0.55 -8.36
N SER A 438 -9.27 -1.14 -7.68
CA SER A 438 -9.25 -1.44 -6.25
C SER A 438 -9.29 -2.94 -6.01
N VAL A 439 -9.09 -3.34 -4.75
CA VAL A 439 -9.23 -4.74 -4.31
C VAL A 439 -10.63 -5.30 -4.61
N GLU A 440 -11.66 -4.46 -4.64
CA GLU A 440 -13.06 -4.84 -4.94
C GLU A 440 -13.29 -5.19 -6.41
N SER A 441 -12.38 -4.81 -7.32
CA SER A 441 -12.59 -4.98 -8.77
C SER A 441 -12.77 -6.41 -9.25
N ILE A 442 -12.30 -7.41 -8.49
CA ILE A 442 -12.57 -8.81 -8.79
C ILE A 442 -14.07 -9.14 -8.73
N LEU A 443 -14.82 -8.47 -7.83
CA LEU A 443 -16.28 -8.56 -7.80
C LEU A 443 -16.89 -7.95 -9.06
N GLY A 444 -16.33 -6.84 -9.55
CA GLY A 444 -16.72 -6.25 -10.83
C GLY A 444 -16.52 -7.21 -12.01
N ILE A 445 -15.40 -7.93 -12.04
CA ILE A 445 -15.14 -8.96 -13.07
C ILE A 445 -16.18 -10.08 -13.00
N PHE A 446 -16.50 -10.57 -11.80
CA PHE A 446 -17.52 -11.62 -11.63
C PHE A 446 -18.90 -11.16 -12.07
N TRP A 447 -19.33 -9.99 -11.60
CA TRP A 447 -20.62 -9.43 -11.99
C TRP A 447 -20.71 -9.22 -13.51
N LEU A 448 -19.67 -8.66 -14.14
CA LEU A 448 -19.61 -8.54 -15.61
C LEU A 448 -19.70 -9.90 -16.28
N SER A 449 -18.98 -10.91 -15.77
CA SER A 449 -18.96 -12.26 -16.34
C SER A 449 -20.34 -12.90 -16.30
N GLU A 450 -21.07 -12.74 -15.19
CA GLU A 450 -22.43 -13.24 -15.05
C GLU A 450 -23.42 -12.49 -15.96
N LYS A 451 -23.33 -11.16 -16.05
CA LYS A 451 -24.21 -10.37 -16.95
C LYS A 451 -23.95 -10.70 -18.42
N ILE A 452 -22.69 -10.82 -18.80
CA ILE A 452 -22.28 -11.11 -20.17
C ILE A 452 -22.54 -12.58 -20.51
N ASN A 453 -22.29 -13.55 -19.62
CA ASN A 453 -22.23 -14.99 -19.94
C ASN A 453 -23.04 -15.87 -18.97
N GLY A 454 -24.10 -15.36 -18.32
CA GLY A 454 -24.87 -16.08 -17.29
C GLY A 454 -25.56 -17.36 -17.77
N ASP A 455 -25.69 -17.54 -19.08
CA ASP A 455 -26.12 -18.79 -19.72
C ASP A 455 -25.08 -19.92 -19.60
N ILE A 456 -23.80 -19.57 -19.45
CA ILE A 456 -22.67 -20.51 -19.34
C ILE A 456 -22.08 -20.53 -17.92
N LEU A 457 -21.91 -19.34 -17.33
CA LEU A 457 -21.27 -19.14 -16.04
C LEU A 457 -22.25 -18.50 -15.06
N LYS A 458 -22.90 -19.34 -14.26
CA LYS A 458 -23.72 -18.88 -13.13
C LYS A 458 -22.83 -18.62 -11.93
N ILE A 459 -22.84 -17.38 -11.45
CA ILE A 459 -22.11 -16.95 -10.27
C ILE A 459 -23.15 -16.59 -9.22
N ASP A 460 -23.02 -17.12 -8.02
CA ASP A 460 -23.80 -16.66 -6.88
C ASP A 460 -23.17 -15.35 -6.36
N PHE A 461 -23.48 -14.26 -7.06
CA PHE A 461 -22.80 -13.00 -6.86
C PHE A 461 -23.07 -12.41 -5.47
N GLU A 462 -24.27 -12.62 -4.93
CA GLU A 462 -24.59 -12.22 -3.54
C GLU A 462 -23.65 -12.90 -2.54
N ASN A 463 -23.55 -14.22 -2.59
CA ASN A 463 -22.70 -14.96 -1.65
C ASN A 463 -21.22 -14.62 -1.85
N GLU A 464 -20.77 -14.41 -3.09
CA GLU A 464 -19.39 -13.99 -3.34
C GLU A 464 -19.09 -12.63 -2.70
N VAL A 465 -20.00 -11.64 -2.83
CA VAL A 465 -19.85 -10.33 -2.21
C VAL A 465 -19.78 -10.48 -0.69
N ARG A 466 -20.68 -11.25 -0.07
CA ARG A 466 -20.67 -11.49 1.39
C ARG A 466 -19.34 -12.11 1.85
N ASP A 467 -18.89 -13.16 1.16
CA ASP A 467 -17.65 -13.85 1.49
C ASP A 467 -16.43 -12.94 1.32
N PHE A 468 -16.41 -12.12 0.27
CA PHE A 468 -15.34 -11.16 0.03
C PHE A 468 -15.19 -10.16 1.19
N TYR A 469 -16.26 -9.46 1.58
CA TYR A 469 -16.18 -8.47 2.66
C TYR A 469 -15.85 -9.11 4.01
N LYS A 470 -16.41 -10.29 4.28
CA LYS A 470 -16.12 -11.02 5.51
C LYS A 470 -14.65 -11.42 5.59
N ASN A 471 -14.09 -11.98 4.52
CA ASN A 471 -12.75 -12.55 4.54
C ASN A 471 -11.65 -11.48 4.38
N ILE A 472 -11.86 -10.51 3.49
CA ILE A 472 -10.89 -9.47 3.17
C ILE A 472 -10.98 -8.31 4.17
N PHE A 473 -12.17 -7.74 4.35
CA PHE A 473 -12.37 -6.56 5.21
C PHE A 473 -12.75 -6.91 6.66
N GLY A 474 -13.12 -8.16 6.96
CA GLY A 474 -13.61 -8.53 8.29
C GLY A 474 -15.00 -7.98 8.59
N TYR A 475 -15.78 -7.62 7.56
CA TYR A 475 -17.08 -6.98 7.68
C TYR A 475 -18.20 -7.90 7.18
N ASN A 476 -19.22 -8.10 8.00
CA ASN A 476 -20.40 -8.86 7.60
C ASN A 476 -21.45 -7.88 7.06
N LEU A 477 -21.68 -7.91 5.75
CA LEU A 477 -22.72 -7.10 5.12
C LEU A 477 -24.11 -7.50 5.61
N SER A 478 -24.94 -6.51 5.90
CA SER A 478 -26.37 -6.70 6.13
C SER A 478 -27.11 -7.00 4.83
N ASP A 479 -28.31 -7.59 4.93
CA ASP A 479 -29.14 -7.88 3.76
C ASP A 479 -29.49 -6.62 2.99
N LYS A 480 -29.78 -5.52 3.70
CA LYS A 480 -30.02 -4.21 3.09
C LYS A 480 -28.83 -3.70 2.29
N GLU A 481 -27.61 -3.86 2.80
CA GLU A 481 -26.40 -3.43 2.07
C GLU A 481 -26.17 -4.28 0.82
N ILE A 482 -26.46 -5.58 0.89
CA ILE A 482 -26.43 -6.45 -0.28
C ILE A 482 -27.48 -6.04 -1.30
N GLU A 483 -28.73 -5.80 -0.89
CA GLU A 483 -29.78 -5.30 -1.77
C GLU A 483 -29.35 -3.99 -2.46
N GLU A 484 -28.71 -3.07 -1.74
CA GLU A 484 -28.17 -1.83 -2.29
C GLU A 484 -27.04 -2.07 -3.31
N ILE A 485 -26.14 -3.02 -3.06
CA ILE A 485 -25.06 -3.40 -4.01
C ILE A 485 -25.63 -4.03 -5.27
N LEU A 486 -26.64 -4.89 -5.12
CA LEU A 486 -27.25 -5.64 -6.23
C LEU A 486 -28.27 -4.83 -7.03
N LYS A 487 -28.60 -3.62 -6.55
CA LYS A 487 -29.54 -2.72 -7.21
C LYS A 487 -28.92 -2.20 -8.50
N ASP A 488 -29.34 -2.81 -9.61
CA ASP A 488 -29.03 -2.39 -10.97
C ASP A 488 -29.90 -1.21 -11.41
#